data_AF-A0A6A5UUU6-F1
#
_entry.id   AF-A0A6A5UUU6-F1
#
_cell.length_a   1.000
_cell.length_b   1.000
_cell.length_c   1.000
_cell.angle_alpha   90.00
_cell.angle_beta   90.00
_cell.angle_gamma   90.00
#
_symmetry.space_group_name_H-M   'P 1'
#
loop_
_entity.id
_entity.type
_entity.pdbx_description
1 polymer ?
#
loop_
_entity_poly.entity_id
_entity_poly.type
_entity_poly.pdbx_seq_one_letter_code
_entity_poly.pdbx_strand_id
1 'polypeptide(L)'
;MSVALGIEGGYGNEKPGLWTVVQYYKDFTAGWRRARMEEEQENEEKNEEGEKKELVKVISPNVTLKKLRRYGSQIHFLHLGTQWWKNDWFVLPKPRRRVEIWALIMACVFSTSRIGEYVESTCRLGSGRGLRFQDTIFTVFRNKCGNIEFAVQLQRDAKCMTFTPDKRPEHALHEGVETRPLFCNPMLVIVAMCIARNAFRDYKSIDEVLALEPPKDEQMVQLHWNPSVRDLPFFEGSDGKMETASAFGRYLREWGFRAGYNEPPTVHDFRAEGLILTDRNYSQDTRMKQGGQRDPAVYRDHYAANNAGVDGQATFFHDKDHRTDIADLFRSLLITRNPELWQSLPAEKRHELEQSAEFKDIEAKLKDLSLDDALSKNKRKELQARKRKLISEALRRCRGEQPTRAASKVDAYTKECTGRHRTIFQRARKLMPVRDRLASSMFIEATIRSDVGKAVLQDLIELYLQEEEVAFRPGLELDKCHCPKTGFTRKIDRYATPSAVH
;
A
#
# COMPACT_ATOMS: atom_id res chain seq x y z
N MET A 1 -14.73 -15.18 28.47
CA MET A 1 -14.14 -16.19 27.56
C MET A 1 -12.95 -15.58 26.85
N SER A 2 -11.81 -16.26 26.84
CA SER A 2 -10.49 -15.72 26.50
C SER A 2 -10.30 -15.48 25.00
N VAL A 3 -10.71 -14.30 24.52
CA VAL A 3 -10.44 -13.83 23.14
C VAL A 3 -8.93 -13.86 22.82
N ALA A 4 -8.07 -13.71 23.83
CA ALA A 4 -6.62 -13.70 23.66
C ALA A 4 -6.01 -15.06 23.31
N LEU A 5 -6.60 -16.18 23.75
CA LEU A 5 -6.05 -17.53 23.50
C LEU A 5 -6.17 -17.96 22.03
N GLY A 6 -7.08 -17.34 21.26
CA GLY A 6 -7.27 -17.62 19.83
C GLY A 6 -6.58 -16.64 18.88
N ILE A 7 -5.92 -15.58 19.39
CA ILE A 7 -5.27 -14.57 18.56
C ILE A 7 -3.77 -14.86 18.53
N GLU A 8 -3.28 -15.31 17.38
CA GLU A 8 -1.84 -15.54 17.17
C GLU A 8 -1.06 -14.21 17.20
N GLY A 9 0.19 -14.28 17.66
CA GLY A 9 1.10 -13.15 17.58
C GLY A 9 1.43 -12.72 16.16
N GLY A 10 1.39 -11.41 15.92
CA GLY A 10 1.86 -10.81 14.68
C GLY A 10 3.39 -10.67 14.67
N TYR A 11 4.03 -11.00 13.54
CA TYR A 11 5.46 -10.78 13.25
C TYR A 11 6.42 -11.25 14.36
N GLY A 12 6.86 -12.52 14.30
CA GLY A 12 7.95 -13.06 15.14
C GLY A 12 7.59 -13.40 16.58
N ASN A 13 6.42 -12.97 17.07
CA ASN A 13 5.98 -13.27 18.44
C ASN A 13 4.97 -14.42 18.43
N GLU A 14 5.12 -15.37 19.35
CA GLU A 14 4.12 -16.42 19.59
C GLU A 14 2.84 -15.84 20.21
N LYS A 15 2.98 -14.81 21.04
CA LYS A 15 1.88 -14.13 21.73
C LYS A 15 1.42 -12.87 20.98
N PRO A 16 0.12 -12.55 20.97
CA PRO A 16 -0.39 -11.31 20.41
C PRO A 16 0.09 -10.08 21.18
N GLY A 17 0.27 -8.97 20.47
CA GLY A 17 0.47 -7.68 21.13
C GLY A 17 -0.84 -7.21 21.75
N LEU A 18 -0.78 -6.52 22.89
CA LEU A 18 -1.97 -5.98 23.57
C LEU A 18 -2.91 -5.22 22.61
N TRP A 19 -2.34 -4.33 21.80
CA TRP A 19 -3.10 -3.53 20.85
C TRP A 19 -3.68 -4.34 19.69
N THR A 20 -3.07 -5.48 19.34
CA THR A 20 -3.65 -6.43 18.38
C THR A 20 -4.93 -7.01 18.97
N VAL A 21 -4.90 -7.48 20.22
CA VAL A 21 -6.10 -8.01 20.87
C VAL A 21 -7.20 -6.95 21.01
N VAL A 22 -6.82 -5.72 21.38
CA VAL A 22 -7.78 -4.59 21.42
C VAL A 22 -8.38 -4.31 20.04
N GLN A 23 -7.61 -4.43 18.96
CA GLN A 23 -8.13 -4.24 17.61
C GLN A 23 -9.11 -5.35 17.23
N TYR A 24 -8.78 -6.62 17.51
CA TYR A 24 -9.71 -7.74 17.30
C TYR A 24 -11.01 -7.57 18.09
N TYR A 25 -10.92 -7.13 19.34
CA TYR A 25 -12.10 -6.81 20.14
C TYR A 25 -12.94 -5.71 19.49
N LYS A 26 -12.31 -4.62 19.01
CA LYS A 26 -13.01 -3.54 18.30
C LYS A 26 -13.65 -4.00 16.99
N ASP A 27 -12.97 -4.83 16.22
CA ASP A 27 -13.51 -5.35 14.96
C ASP A 27 -14.68 -6.30 15.23
N PHE A 28 -14.58 -7.12 16.28
CA PHE A 28 -15.67 -7.98 16.76
C PHE A 28 -16.87 -7.15 17.22
N THR A 29 -16.69 -6.19 18.12
CA THR A 29 -17.80 -5.37 18.63
C THR A 29 -18.41 -4.51 17.54
N ALA A 30 -17.62 -3.99 16.61
CA ALA A 30 -18.12 -3.28 15.44
C ALA A 30 -18.94 -4.21 14.53
N GLY A 31 -18.48 -5.44 14.28
CA GLY A 31 -19.24 -6.45 13.53
C GLY A 31 -20.54 -6.86 14.22
N TRP A 32 -20.47 -7.10 15.53
CA TRP A 32 -21.61 -7.43 16.37
C TRP A 32 -22.67 -6.33 16.36
N ARG A 33 -22.26 -5.07 16.54
CA ARG A 33 -23.16 -3.91 16.45
C ARG A 33 -23.85 -3.84 15.10
N ARG A 34 -23.12 -4.03 13.98
CA ARG A 34 -23.73 -4.06 12.64
C ARG A 34 -24.75 -5.18 12.47
N ALA A 35 -24.48 -6.36 13.03
CA ALA A 35 -25.39 -7.50 12.95
C ALA A 35 -26.65 -7.33 13.82
N ARG A 36 -26.65 -6.40 14.78
CA ARG A 36 -27.75 -6.14 15.72
C ARG A 36 -28.46 -4.80 15.52
N MET A 37 -28.00 -3.97 14.57
CA MET A 37 -28.62 -2.67 14.25
C MET A 37 -29.94 -2.83 13.44
N GLU A 38 -30.87 -3.64 13.94
CA GLU A 38 -32.31 -3.40 13.80
C GLU A 38 -32.94 -2.91 15.13
N GLU A 39 -32.26 -3.01 16.27
CA GLU A 39 -32.74 -2.46 17.54
C GLU A 39 -31.67 -1.62 18.23
N GLU A 40 -32.06 -0.38 18.55
CA GLU A 40 -31.40 0.59 19.44
C GLU A 40 -30.16 1.33 18.91
N GLN A 41 -30.43 2.43 18.19
CA GLN A 41 -29.52 3.56 18.08
C GLN A 41 -29.83 4.58 19.18
N GLU A 42 -29.37 4.36 20.40
CA GLU A 42 -29.21 5.47 21.34
C GLU A 42 -28.14 5.18 22.39
N ASN A 43 -27.26 6.17 22.57
CA ASN A 43 -26.31 6.32 23.68
C ASN A 43 -25.31 5.18 23.92
N GLU A 44 -24.07 5.32 23.42
CA GLU A 44 -22.86 4.92 24.19
C GLU A 44 -21.54 5.28 23.45
N GLU A 45 -21.12 6.54 23.52
CA GLU A 45 -19.73 6.96 23.24
C GLU A 45 -18.86 7.06 24.51
N LYS A 46 -19.36 6.64 25.68
CA LYS A 46 -18.69 6.90 26.98
C LYS A 46 -18.01 5.71 27.68
N ASN A 47 -18.04 4.48 27.15
CA ASN A 47 -17.47 3.30 27.84
C ASN A 47 -16.17 2.71 27.27
N GLU A 48 -15.61 3.26 26.17
CA GLU A 48 -14.42 2.68 25.51
C GLU A 48 -13.16 2.60 26.41
N GLU A 49 -13.03 3.46 27.41
CA GLU A 49 -11.82 3.58 28.22
C GLU A 49 -11.88 2.75 29.51
N GLY A 50 -13.09 2.59 30.08
CA GLY A 50 -13.37 1.65 31.18
C GLY A 50 -13.28 0.20 30.73
N GLU A 51 -13.92 -0.15 29.61
CA GLU A 51 -13.84 -1.49 29.02
C GLU A 51 -12.40 -1.85 28.61
N LYS A 52 -11.63 -0.91 28.04
CA LYS A 52 -10.21 -1.15 27.73
C LYS A 52 -9.40 -1.47 28.99
N LYS A 53 -9.60 -0.77 30.10
CA LYS A 53 -8.86 -1.01 31.34
C LYS A 53 -9.18 -2.38 31.93
N GLU A 54 -10.43 -2.81 31.89
CA GLU A 54 -10.82 -4.17 32.31
C GLU A 54 -10.28 -5.24 31.37
N LEU A 55 -10.39 -5.04 30.04
CA LEU A 55 -9.87 -5.95 29.03
C LEU A 55 -8.35 -6.12 29.19
N VAL A 56 -7.61 -5.02 29.40
CA VAL A 56 -6.16 -5.04 29.65
C VAL A 56 -5.83 -5.86 30.90
N LYS A 57 -6.57 -5.71 32.00
CA LYS A 57 -6.35 -6.51 33.23
C LYS A 57 -6.53 -8.00 32.99
N VAL A 58 -7.55 -8.40 32.21
CA VAL A 58 -7.86 -9.81 31.93
C VAL A 58 -6.87 -10.45 30.94
N ILE A 59 -6.31 -9.67 30.00
CA ILE A 59 -5.47 -10.20 28.91
C ILE A 59 -3.96 -10.11 29.21
N SER A 60 -3.52 -9.20 30.09
CA SER A 60 -2.11 -8.87 30.33
C SER A 60 -1.12 -10.05 30.51
N PRO A 61 -1.47 -11.19 31.13
CA PRO A 61 -0.53 -12.32 31.27
C PRO A 61 -0.10 -12.96 29.93
N ASN A 62 -0.91 -12.79 28.89
CA ASN A 62 -0.79 -13.52 27.62
C ASN A 62 -0.45 -12.65 26.41
N VAL A 63 -0.10 -11.38 26.62
CA VAL A 63 0.26 -10.44 25.54
C VAL A 63 1.66 -9.88 25.72
N THR A 64 2.37 -9.67 24.61
CA THR A 64 3.66 -8.95 24.64
C THR A 64 3.42 -7.44 24.80
N LEU A 65 4.33 -6.76 25.52
CA LEU A 65 4.38 -5.30 25.63
C LEU A 65 4.44 -4.62 24.25
N LYS A 66 4.13 -3.31 24.23
CA LYS A 66 4.08 -2.50 23.01
C LYS A 66 5.38 -2.65 22.21
N LYS A 67 5.28 -3.10 20.96
CA LYS A 67 6.42 -3.17 20.04
C LYS A 67 7.05 -1.80 19.88
N LEU A 68 8.38 -1.77 19.71
CA LEU A 68 9.12 -0.57 19.36
C LEU A 68 8.51 0.06 18.11
N ARG A 69 8.33 1.39 18.13
CA ARG A 69 7.86 2.13 16.96
C ARG A 69 8.95 2.09 15.88
N ARG A 70 8.55 1.81 14.64
CA ARG A 70 9.43 1.85 13.46
C ARG A 70 9.02 3.03 12.58
N TYR A 71 9.91 3.39 11.66
CA TYR A 71 9.81 4.63 10.89
C TYR A 71 10.14 4.38 9.42
N GLY A 72 9.14 4.60 8.57
CA GLY A 72 9.29 4.48 7.12
C GLY A 72 9.89 5.76 6.55
N SER A 73 11.20 5.88 6.58
CA SER A 73 11.91 7.03 6.00
C SER A 73 11.94 7.03 4.45
N GLN A 74 12.48 8.09 3.86
CA GLN A 74 12.59 8.28 2.41
C GLN A 74 13.23 7.08 1.70
N ILE A 75 14.29 6.47 2.28
CA ILE A 75 14.96 5.32 1.67
C ILE A 75 14.01 4.12 1.49
N HIS A 76 13.06 3.94 2.41
CA HIS A 76 12.06 2.89 2.33
C HIS A 76 11.08 3.13 1.18
N PHE A 77 10.62 4.38 1.05
CA PHE A 77 9.76 4.81 -0.04
C PHE A 77 10.44 4.62 -1.40
N LEU A 78 11.72 4.99 -1.53
CA LEU A 78 12.51 4.80 -2.74
C LEU A 78 12.71 3.32 -3.09
N HIS A 79 13.03 2.47 -2.09
CA HIS A 79 13.14 1.02 -2.30
C HIS A 79 11.82 0.40 -2.77
N LEU A 80 10.71 0.81 -2.16
CA LEU A 80 9.37 0.37 -2.54
C LEU A 80 9.07 0.79 -3.99
N GLY A 81 9.24 2.07 -4.34
CA GLY A 81 9.01 2.59 -5.70
C GLY A 81 9.90 1.93 -6.74
N THR A 82 11.19 1.73 -6.42
CA THR A 82 12.14 0.99 -7.25
C THR A 82 11.65 -0.43 -7.50
N GLN A 83 11.20 -1.14 -6.46
CA GLN A 83 10.63 -2.45 -6.65
C GLN A 83 9.39 -2.37 -7.56
N TRP A 84 8.43 -1.49 -7.25
CA TRP A 84 7.11 -1.42 -7.90
C TRP A 84 7.16 -1.14 -9.40
N TRP A 85 7.98 -0.17 -9.81
CA TRP A 85 8.05 0.30 -11.19
C TRP A 85 9.15 -0.40 -11.99
N LYS A 86 10.33 -0.65 -11.40
CA LYS A 86 11.49 -1.18 -12.13
C LYS A 86 11.63 -2.69 -12.11
N ASN A 87 11.26 -3.34 -11.00
CA ASN A 87 11.67 -4.71 -10.72
C ASN A 87 10.52 -5.69 -10.41
N ASP A 88 9.27 -5.21 -10.30
CA ASP A 88 8.19 -6.04 -9.77
C ASP A 88 7.66 -7.01 -10.81
N TRP A 89 7.86 -8.30 -10.56
CA TRP A 89 7.34 -9.38 -11.38
C TRP A 89 5.87 -9.71 -11.06
N PHE A 90 5.33 -9.15 -9.98
CA PHE A 90 3.97 -9.43 -9.56
C PHE A 90 2.95 -8.87 -10.57
N VAL A 91 2.04 -9.75 -10.99
CA VAL A 91 0.94 -9.46 -11.92
C VAL A 91 -0.30 -9.14 -11.10
N LEU A 92 -0.78 -7.90 -11.20
CA LEU A 92 -2.00 -7.49 -10.53
C LEU A 92 -3.24 -8.01 -11.28
N PRO A 93 -4.40 -8.15 -10.61
CA PRO A 93 -5.63 -8.59 -11.27
C PRO A 93 -6.04 -7.71 -12.46
N LYS A 94 -5.76 -6.41 -12.37
CA LYS A 94 -5.89 -5.43 -13.46
C LYS A 94 -4.67 -4.51 -13.47
N PRO A 95 -4.11 -4.17 -14.65
CA PRO A 95 -3.00 -3.21 -14.80
C PRO A 95 -3.20 -1.89 -14.05
N ARG A 96 -4.41 -1.31 -14.13
CA ARG A 96 -4.78 -0.05 -13.45
C ARG A 96 -4.45 0.01 -11.96
N ARG A 97 -4.52 -1.15 -11.29
CA ARG A 97 -4.22 -1.28 -9.86
C ARG A 97 -2.80 -0.84 -9.53
N ARG A 98 -1.86 -0.95 -10.48
CA ARG A 98 -0.48 -0.52 -10.29
C ARG A 98 -0.39 0.99 -10.06
N VAL A 99 -1.17 1.74 -10.83
CA VAL A 99 -1.25 3.20 -10.75
C VAL A 99 -2.00 3.61 -9.49
N GLU A 100 -3.15 3.00 -9.21
CA GLU A 100 -4.00 3.33 -8.04
C GLU A 100 -3.31 3.07 -6.70
N ILE A 101 -2.65 1.91 -6.56
CA ILE A 101 -1.94 1.55 -5.32
C ILE A 101 -0.75 2.49 -5.10
N TRP A 102 -0.04 2.88 -6.16
CA TRP A 102 1.07 3.84 -6.07
C TRP A 102 0.58 5.25 -5.71
N ALA A 103 -0.53 5.70 -6.30
CA ALA A 103 -1.18 6.96 -5.92
C ALA A 103 -1.64 6.95 -4.45
N LEU A 104 -2.24 5.84 -3.99
CA LEU A 104 -2.72 5.69 -2.62
C LEU A 104 -1.59 5.71 -1.59
N ILE A 105 -0.47 5.01 -1.84
CA ILE A 105 0.67 5.08 -0.91
C ILE A 105 1.28 6.47 -0.86
N MET A 106 1.38 7.19 -1.99
CA MET A 106 1.86 8.59 -2.01
C MET A 106 0.92 9.51 -1.23
N ALA A 107 -0.38 9.36 -1.44
CA ALA A 107 -1.38 10.10 -0.67
C ALA A 107 -1.21 9.84 0.84
N CYS A 108 -1.02 8.59 1.27
CA CYS A 108 -0.76 8.28 2.67
C CYS A 108 0.57 8.84 3.20
N VAL A 109 1.65 8.70 2.44
CA VAL A 109 3.01 9.11 2.86
C VAL A 109 3.09 10.62 2.98
N PHE A 110 2.75 11.37 1.92
CA PHE A 110 2.96 12.82 1.86
C PHE A 110 1.97 13.60 2.71
N SER A 111 0.80 13.04 2.96
CA SER A 111 -0.16 13.67 3.84
C SER A 111 0.04 13.22 5.29
N THR A 112 0.72 12.11 5.55
CA THR A 112 0.78 11.42 6.86
C THR A 112 -0.56 10.81 7.29
N SER A 113 -1.51 10.56 6.39
CA SER A 113 -2.84 10.03 6.73
C SER A 113 -2.82 8.63 7.34
N ARG A 114 -3.90 8.26 8.02
CA ARG A 114 -4.18 6.84 8.28
C ARG A 114 -4.80 6.24 7.03
N ILE A 115 -4.53 4.96 6.79
CA ILE A 115 -5.11 4.20 5.66
C ILE A 115 -6.63 4.36 5.57
N GLY A 116 -7.34 4.20 6.70
CA GLY A 116 -8.80 4.29 6.77
C GLY A 116 -9.39 5.71 6.68
N GLU A 117 -8.57 6.72 6.38
CA GLU A 117 -9.02 8.10 6.09
C GLU A 117 -9.25 8.33 4.60
N TYR A 118 -8.63 7.50 3.73
CA TYR A 118 -8.80 7.55 2.27
C TYR A 118 -9.53 6.35 1.69
N VAL A 119 -9.47 5.20 2.37
CA VAL A 119 -10.12 3.96 1.93
C VAL A 119 -10.99 3.40 3.04
N GLU A 120 -11.83 2.41 2.73
CA GLU A 120 -12.74 1.82 3.70
C GLU A 120 -11.98 1.13 4.83
N SER A 121 -12.12 1.66 6.04
CA SER A 121 -11.50 1.12 7.24
C SER A 121 -12.08 -0.26 7.60
N THR A 122 -11.24 -1.16 8.11
CA THR A 122 -11.67 -2.49 8.62
C THR A 122 -12.75 -2.39 9.70
N CYS A 123 -12.72 -1.33 10.51
CA CYS A 123 -13.73 -1.08 11.54
C CYS A 123 -15.09 -0.64 10.98
N ARG A 124 -15.14 -0.29 9.68
CA ARG A 124 -16.30 0.28 8.97
C ARG A 124 -16.64 -0.51 7.70
N LEU A 125 -16.28 -1.80 7.65
CA LEU A 125 -16.43 -2.63 6.45
C LEU A 125 -17.89 -2.66 5.97
N GLY A 126 -18.11 -2.45 4.67
CA GLY A 126 -19.43 -2.40 4.04
C GLY A 126 -20.12 -1.03 4.10
N SER A 127 -19.51 -0.01 4.70
CA SER A 127 -20.04 1.35 4.73
C SER A 127 -19.84 2.13 3.43
N GLY A 128 -18.90 1.72 2.58
CA GLY A 128 -18.49 2.47 1.39
C GLY A 128 -17.87 3.83 1.72
N ARG A 129 -17.49 4.08 2.97
CA ARG A 129 -16.83 5.32 3.40
C ARG A 129 -15.37 5.33 3.01
N GLY A 130 -14.91 6.48 2.51
CA GLY A 130 -13.55 6.73 2.05
C GLY A 130 -13.55 7.98 1.18
N LEU A 131 -12.43 8.28 0.54
CA LEU A 131 -12.27 9.47 -0.29
C LEU A 131 -13.00 9.30 -1.63
N ARG A 132 -13.90 10.23 -1.97
CA ARG A 132 -14.57 10.33 -3.28
C ARG A 132 -14.02 11.53 -4.07
N PHE A 133 -14.35 11.62 -5.36
CA PHE A 133 -13.93 12.78 -6.15
C PHE A 133 -14.47 14.08 -5.59
N GLN A 134 -15.73 14.11 -5.14
CA GLN A 134 -16.31 15.31 -4.54
C GLN A 134 -15.64 15.77 -3.24
N ASP A 135 -14.90 14.90 -2.56
CA ASP A 135 -14.13 15.22 -1.35
C ASP A 135 -12.73 15.79 -1.70
N THR A 136 -12.48 16.09 -2.99
CA THR A 136 -11.22 16.61 -3.49
C THR A 136 -11.41 17.87 -4.33
N ILE A 137 -10.45 18.77 -4.23
CA ILE A 137 -10.37 19.97 -5.05
C ILE A 137 -9.11 19.85 -5.91
N PHE A 138 -9.27 19.87 -7.24
CA PHE A 138 -8.15 19.84 -8.18
C PHE A 138 -7.95 21.23 -8.77
N THR A 139 -6.72 21.72 -8.77
CA THR A 139 -6.38 23.06 -9.26
C THR A 139 -5.16 23.05 -10.15
N VAL A 140 -5.11 24.04 -11.02
CA VAL A 140 -3.91 24.49 -11.73
C VAL A 140 -3.56 25.85 -11.15
N PHE A 141 -2.30 26.07 -10.79
CA PHE A 141 -1.87 27.34 -10.21
C PHE A 141 -0.48 27.73 -10.70
N ARG A 142 -0.16 29.02 -10.59
CA ARG A 142 1.19 29.53 -10.86
C ARG A 142 1.99 29.52 -9.56
N ASN A 143 3.08 28.76 -9.52
CA ASN A 143 3.93 28.65 -8.33
C ASN A 143 4.75 29.94 -8.11
N LYS A 144 5.48 30.00 -6.99
CA LYS A 144 6.34 31.15 -6.63
C LYS A 144 7.46 31.48 -7.65
N CYS A 145 7.79 30.53 -8.54
CA CYS A 145 8.79 30.69 -9.59
C CYS A 145 8.16 31.06 -10.95
N GLY A 146 6.83 31.26 -11.01
CA GLY A 146 6.11 31.58 -12.25
C GLY A 146 5.71 30.36 -13.09
N ASN A 147 6.08 29.14 -12.66
CA ASN A 147 5.78 27.90 -13.37
C ASN A 147 4.35 27.44 -13.08
N ILE A 148 3.71 26.83 -14.07
CA ILE A 148 2.39 26.21 -13.88
C ILE A 148 2.55 24.85 -13.21
N GLU A 149 1.77 24.61 -12.16
CA GLU A 149 1.72 23.35 -11.42
C GLU A 149 0.27 22.87 -11.22
N PHE A 150 0.10 21.56 -11.14
CA PHE A 150 -1.10 20.93 -10.61
C PHE A 150 -1.03 20.79 -9.09
N ALA A 151 -2.19 20.91 -8.45
CA ALA A 151 -2.39 20.49 -7.07
C ALA A 151 -3.73 19.78 -6.89
N VAL A 152 -3.79 18.91 -5.89
CA VAL A 152 -5.04 18.33 -5.42
C VAL A 152 -5.10 18.42 -3.90
N GLN A 153 -6.19 18.96 -3.38
CA GLN A 153 -6.50 18.95 -1.96
C GLN A 153 -7.39 17.74 -1.65
N LEU A 154 -7.00 16.95 -0.66
CA LEU A 154 -7.72 15.77 -0.20
C LEU A 154 -8.35 16.05 1.16
N GLN A 155 -9.68 16.06 1.25
CA GLN A 155 -10.38 16.16 2.52
C GLN A 155 -10.50 14.76 3.15
N ARG A 156 -9.98 14.60 4.37
CA ARG A 156 -9.90 13.28 5.02
C ARG A 156 -11.15 12.91 5.79
N ASP A 157 -11.52 11.63 5.72
CA ASP A 157 -12.50 11.07 6.66
C ASP A 157 -11.86 10.69 8.01
N ALA A 158 -11.35 11.72 8.69
CA ALA A 158 -10.55 11.60 9.91
C ALA A 158 -11.34 10.98 11.09
N LYS A 159 -10.60 10.23 11.92
CA LYS A 159 -11.17 9.56 13.10
C LYS A 159 -11.82 10.59 14.03
N CYS A 160 -13.00 10.27 14.56
CA CYS A 160 -13.78 11.11 15.48
C CYS A 160 -14.23 12.46 14.87
N MET A 161 -14.31 12.54 13.54
CA MET A 161 -14.77 13.72 12.80
C MET A 161 -15.93 13.40 11.84
N THR A 162 -16.66 12.31 12.10
CA THR A 162 -17.85 11.94 11.33
C THR A 162 -18.92 13.03 11.38
N PHE A 163 -19.24 13.52 12.59
CA PHE A 163 -20.26 14.53 12.84
C PHE A 163 -19.73 15.97 12.84
N THR A 164 -18.47 16.18 12.45
CA THR A 164 -17.84 17.51 12.31
C THR A 164 -17.08 17.57 10.99
N PRO A 165 -17.79 17.47 9.86
CA PRO A 165 -17.16 17.45 8.53
C PRO A 165 -16.37 18.74 8.23
N ASP A 166 -16.79 19.87 8.79
CA ASP A 166 -16.13 21.18 8.77
C ASP A 166 -14.73 21.18 9.44
N LYS A 167 -14.47 20.21 10.33
CA LYS A 167 -13.20 20.09 11.06
C LYS A 167 -12.27 19.04 10.46
N ARG A 168 -12.65 18.42 9.34
CA ARG A 168 -11.84 17.39 8.70
C ARG A 168 -10.53 18.00 8.17
N PRO A 169 -9.38 17.35 8.42
CA PRO A 169 -8.12 17.84 7.89
C PRO A 169 -8.09 17.76 6.37
N GLU A 170 -7.62 18.83 5.75
CA GLU A 170 -7.39 18.94 4.31
C GLU A 170 -5.89 18.90 4.05
N HIS A 171 -5.48 18.15 3.02
CA HIS A 171 -4.06 18.00 2.68
C HIS A 171 -3.85 18.18 1.19
N ALA A 172 -2.99 19.11 0.82
CA ALA A 172 -2.60 19.31 -0.57
C ALA A 172 -1.45 18.38 -0.97
N LEU A 173 -1.56 17.81 -2.17
CA LEU A 173 -0.47 17.21 -2.93
C LEU A 173 -0.25 18.09 -4.17
N HIS A 174 1.00 18.24 -4.60
CA HIS A 174 1.36 19.09 -5.73
C HIS A 174 2.62 18.56 -6.44
N GLU A 175 2.93 19.11 -7.61
CA GLU A 175 4.09 18.67 -8.42
C GLU A 175 5.44 18.91 -7.71
N GLY A 176 5.55 20.03 -7.00
CA GLY A 176 6.75 20.40 -6.25
C GLY A 176 7.72 21.25 -7.06
N VAL A 177 8.47 22.11 -6.36
CA VAL A 177 9.36 23.09 -6.99
C VAL A 177 10.65 22.46 -7.51
N GLU A 178 11.19 21.49 -6.78
CA GLU A 178 12.39 20.75 -7.19
C GLU A 178 12.00 19.56 -8.06
N THR A 179 12.68 19.40 -9.19
CA THR A 179 12.59 18.20 -10.01
C THR A 179 13.08 17.00 -9.20
N ARG A 180 12.30 15.91 -9.24
CA ARG A 180 12.62 14.62 -8.65
C ARG A 180 12.34 13.53 -9.68
N PRO A 181 12.80 12.30 -9.47
CA PRO A 181 12.37 11.18 -10.31
C PRO A 181 10.85 11.17 -10.44
N LEU A 182 10.33 10.99 -11.66
CA LEU A 182 8.90 11.10 -11.97
C LEU A 182 8.01 10.23 -11.05
N PHE A 183 8.49 9.07 -10.60
CA PHE A 183 7.75 8.22 -9.66
C PHE A 183 7.49 8.85 -8.28
N CYS A 184 8.26 9.87 -7.89
CA CYS A 184 8.07 10.61 -6.65
C CYS A 184 7.03 11.74 -6.77
N ASN A 185 6.56 12.07 -7.98
CA ASN A 185 5.58 13.13 -8.20
C ASN A 185 4.15 12.57 -8.06
N PRO A 186 3.38 12.98 -7.03
CA PRO A 186 2.03 12.46 -6.81
C PRO A 186 1.06 12.90 -7.92
N MET A 187 1.24 14.09 -8.48
CA MET A 187 0.35 14.62 -9.51
C MET A 187 0.46 13.85 -10.82
N LEU A 188 1.63 13.29 -11.14
CA LEU A 188 1.81 12.50 -12.36
C LEU A 188 0.81 11.34 -12.44
N VAL A 189 0.71 10.52 -11.38
CA VAL A 189 -0.22 9.39 -11.37
C VAL A 189 -1.67 9.82 -11.13
N ILE A 190 -1.90 10.89 -10.35
CA ILE A 190 -3.26 11.37 -10.10
C ILE A 190 -3.87 11.95 -11.37
N VAL A 191 -3.12 12.76 -12.13
CA VAL A 191 -3.55 13.27 -13.44
C VAL A 191 -3.82 12.11 -14.40
N ALA A 192 -2.93 11.11 -14.44
CA ALA A 192 -3.15 9.90 -15.27
C ALA A 192 -4.48 9.21 -14.94
N MET A 193 -4.75 8.99 -13.64
CA MET A 193 -5.99 8.40 -13.17
C MET A 193 -7.22 9.24 -13.53
N CYS A 194 -7.17 10.56 -13.32
CA CYS A 194 -8.27 11.47 -13.62
C CYS A 194 -8.60 11.49 -15.12
N ILE A 195 -7.59 11.54 -16.00
CA ILE A 195 -7.79 11.51 -17.45
C ILE A 195 -8.34 10.16 -17.89
N ALA A 196 -7.73 9.05 -17.46
CA ALA A 196 -8.17 7.71 -17.83
C ALA A 196 -9.61 7.40 -17.40
N ARG A 197 -10.08 8.03 -16.30
CA ARG A 197 -11.45 7.92 -15.80
C ARG A 197 -12.41 8.96 -16.37
N ASN A 198 -11.97 9.83 -17.28
CA ASN A 198 -12.76 10.94 -17.80
C ASN A 198 -13.36 11.82 -16.68
N ALA A 199 -12.57 12.04 -15.62
CA ALA A 199 -13.02 12.64 -14.37
C ALA A 199 -13.17 14.16 -14.46
N PHE A 200 -12.38 14.83 -15.30
CA PHE A 200 -12.52 16.27 -15.52
C PHE A 200 -13.74 16.55 -16.40
N ARG A 201 -14.56 17.54 -15.99
CA ARG A 201 -15.77 17.91 -16.72
C ARG A 201 -15.43 18.46 -18.10
N ASP A 202 -14.50 19.41 -18.13
CA ASP A 202 -14.28 20.30 -19.28
C ASP A 202 -13.04 19.93 -20.12
N TYR A 203 -12.21 18.99 -19.66
CA TYR A 203 -10.95 18.60 -20.30
C TYR A 203 -10.89 17.08 -20.47
N LYS A 204 -10.56 16.61 -21.69
CA LYS A 204 -10.63 15.20 -22.08
C LYS A 204 -9.29 14.63 -22.49
N SER A 205 -8.38 15.46 -23.00
CA SER A 205 -7.07 15.01 -23.48
C SER A 205 -5.92 15.44 -22.56
N ILE A 206 -4.78 14.75 -22.70
CA ILE A 206 -3.53 15.11 -22.02
C ILE A 206 -3.10 16.52 -22.42
N ASP A 207 -3.15 16.83 -23.71
CA ASP A 207 -2.69 18.12 -24.23
C ASP A 207 -3.56 19.27 -23.71
N GLU A 208 -4.88 19.10 -23.66
CA GLU A 208 -5.79 20.08 -23.05
C GLU A 208 -5.43 20.34 -21.59
N VAL A 209 -5.24 19.28 -20.79
CA VAL A 209 -4.95 19.41 -19.34
C VAL A 209 -3.58 20.05 -19.11
N LEU A 210 -2.56 19.69 -19.90
CA LEU A 210 -1.21 20.24 -19.75
C LEU A 210 -1.07 21.67 -20.28
N ALA A 211 -1.90 22.07 -21.24
CA ALA A 211 -1.95 23.43 -21.80
C ALA A 211 -2.69 24.42 -20.90
N LEU A 212 -3.29 23.97 -19.79
CA LEU A 212 -3.96 24.86 -18.85
C LEU A 212 -3.01 25.87 -18.25
N GLU A 213 -3.37 27.14 -18.37
CA GLU A 213 -2.73 28.25 -17.68
C GLU A 213 -3.79 29.04 -16.91
N PRO A 214 -3.55 29.37 -15.62
CA PRO A 214 -4.39 30.30 -14.90
C PRO A 214 -4.36 31.69 -15.58
N PRO A 215 -5.50 32.41 -15.65
CA PRO A 215 -5.55 33.79 -16.16
C PRO A 215 -4.49 34.69 -15.51
N LYS A 216 -4.06 35.76 -16.20
CA LYS A 216 -2.97 36.61 -15.66
C LYS A 216 -3.36 37.34 -14.37
N ASP A 217 -4.65 37.64 -14.23
CA ASP A 217 -5.29 38.24 -13.07
C ASP A 217 -5.67 37.22 -11.99
N GLU A 218 -5.76 35.93 -12.33
CA GLU A 218 -6.09 34.84 -11.41
C GLU A 218 -4.91 33.88 -11.19
N GLN A 219 -4.37 33.80 -9.97
CA GLN A 219 -3.20 32.94 -9.71
C GLN A 219 -3.50 31.43 -9.76
N MET A 220 -4.78 31.04 -9.81
CA MET A 220 -5.22 29.64 -9.82
C MET A 220 -6.57 29.46 -10.51
N VAL A 221 -6.79 28.28 -11.08
CA VAL A 221 -8.07 27.82 -11.64
C VAL A 221 -8.42 26.46 -11.05
N GLN A 222 -9.66 26.31 -10.59
CA GLN A 222 -10.19 25.02 -10.16
C GLN A 222 -10.74 24.23 -11.35
N LEU A 223 -10.38 22.94 -11.42
CA LEU A 223 -10.96 22.01 -12.37
C LEU A 223 -12.17 21.32 -11.73
N HIS A 224 -13.29 21.34 -12.45
CA HIS A 224 -14.51 20.73 -11.95
C HIS A 224 -14.62 19.26 -12.35
N TRP A 225 -15.12 18.45 -11.41
CA TRP A 225 -15.41 17.04 -11.66
C TRP A 225 -16.65 16.87 -12.54
N ASN A 226 -16.53 15.95 -13.50
CA ASN A 226 -17.63 15.42 -14.28
C ASN A 226 -18.72 14.89 -13.32
N PRO A 227 -19.99 15.31 -13.45
CA PRO A 227 -21.06 14.86 -12.55
C PRO A 227 -21.14 13.34 -12.40
N SER A 228 -20.84 12.58 -13.45
CA SER A 228 -20.87 11.11 -13.45
C SER A 228 -19.84 10.44 -12.52
N VAL A 229 -18.79 11.15 -12.09
CA VAL A 229 -17.74 10.57 -11.23
C VAL A 229 -17.73 11.09 -9.79
N ARG A 230 -18.52 12.14 -9.47
CA ARG A 230 -18.45 12.85 -8.18
C ARG A 230 -18.58 11.93 -6.97
N ASP A 231 -19.55 11.02 -7.04
CA ASP A 231 -19.83 10.05 -5.99
C ASP A 231 -18.99 8.78 -6.10
N LEU A 232 -18.15 8.61 -7.13
CA LEU A 232 -17.31 7.43 -7.25
C LEU A 232 -16.12 7.49 -6.27
N PRO A 233 -15.64 6.33 -5.78
CA PRO A 233 -14.42 6.28 -4.99
C PRO A 233 -13.24 6.87 -5.76
N PHE A 234 -12.43 7.69 -5.09
CA PHE A 234 -11.18 8.17 -5.66
C PHE A 234 -10.18 7.01 -5.81
N PHE A 235 -10.15 6.11 -4.83
CA PHE A 235 -9.40 4.85 -4.86
C PHE A 235 -10.36 3.66 -4.85
N GLU A 236 -10.42 2.94 -5.97
CA GLU A 236 -11.29 1.77 -6.13
C GLU A 236 -10.57 0.45 -5.79
N GLY A 237 -11.33 -0.57 -5.45
CA GLY A 237 -10.91 -1.97 -5.44
C GLY A 237 -10.93 -2.58 -6.86
N SER A 238 -10.60 -3.87 -6.94
CA SER A 238 -10.66 -4.60 -8.22
C SER A 238 -12.09 -4.86 -8.70
N ASP A 239 -13.07 -4.74 -7.81
CA ASP A 239 -14.51 -4.88 -8.05
C ASP A 239 -15.21 -3.54 -8.35
N GLY A 240 -14.45 -2.44 -8.42
CA GLY A 240 -14.98 -1.08 -8.67
C GLY A 240 -15.59 -0.41 -7.43
N LYS A 241 -15.61 -1.08 -6.27
CA LYS A 241 -16.08 -0.48 -5.02
C LYS A 241 -14.97 0.33 -4.36
N MET A 242 -15.28 1.02 -3.26
CA MET A 242 -14.27 1.66 -2.42
C MET A 242 -13.18 0.66 -2.05
N GLU A 243 -11.91 1.01 -2.24
CA GLU A 243 -10.81 0.19 -1.76
C GLU A 243 -10.94 -0.06 -0.25
N THR A 244 -10.43 -1.19 0.23
CA THR A 244 -10.44 -1.52 1.66
C THR A 244 -9.04 -1.44 2.26
N ALA A 245 -8.96 -0.99 3.51
CA ALA A 245 -7.71 -0.91 4.25
C ALA A 245 -7.04 -2.30 4.42
N SER A 246 -7.84 -3.36 4.52
CA SER A 246 -7.32 -4.74 4.58
C SER A 246 -6.70 -5.18 3.26
N ALA A 247 -7.35 -4.90 2.13
CA ALA A 247 -6.82 -5.25 0.81
C ALA A 247 -5.55 -4.46 0.49
N PHE A 248 -5.57 -3.13 0.65
CA PHE A 248 -4.39 -2.31 0.42
C PHE A 248 -3.25 -2.67 1.38
N GLY A 249 -3.55 -2.92 2.67
CA GLY A 249 -2.56 -3.39 3.65
C GLY A 249 -1.91 -4.71 3.25
N ARG A 250 -2.68 -5.66 2.69
CA ARG A 250 -2.16 -6.92 2.15
C ARG A 250 -1.26 -6.68 0.94
N TYR A 251 -1.67 -5.83 -0.02
CA TYR A 251 -0.84 -5.49 -1.18
C TYR A 251 0.48 -4.83 -0.76
N LEU A 252 0.45 -3.86 0.15
CA LEU A 252 1.65 -3.19 0.66
C LEU A 252 2.60 -4.18 1.34
N ARG A 253 2.06 -5.12 2.12
CA ARG A 253 2.86 -6.17 2.77
C ARG A 253 3.52 -7.10 1.76
N GLU A 254 2.76 -7.63 0.80
CA GLU A 254 3.29 -8.49 -0.26
C GLU A 254 4.34 -7.77 -1.10
N TRP A 255 4.10 -6.50 -1.40
CA TRP A 255 5.05 -5.62 -2.09
C TRP A 255 6.34 -5.40 -1.29
N GLY A 256 6.24 -5.12 0.00
CA GLY A 256 7.42 -4.95 0.85
C GLY A 256 8.28 -6.21 0.95
N PHE A 257 7.68 -7.41 0.96
CA PHE A 257 8.45 -8.65 0.87
C PHE A 257 9.24 -8.71 -0.43
N ARG A 258 8.60 -8.38 -1.56
CA ARG A 258 9.28 -8.35 -2.87
C ARG A 258 10.38 -7.29 -2.95
N ALA A 259 10.25 -6.20 -2.19
CA ALA A 259 11.27 -5.17 -2.07
C ALA A 259 12.45 -5.56 -1.14
N GLY A 260 12.35 -6.70 -0.45
CA GLY A 260 13.40 -7.25 0.40
C GLY A 260 13.21 -7.01 1.90
N TYR A 261 12.02 -6.61 2.34
CA TYR A 261 11.76 -6.39 3.77
C TYR A 261 11.14 -7.64 4.39
N ASN A 262 11.84 -8.28 5.32
CA ASN A 262 11.28 -9.40 6.08
C ASN A 262 10.15 -8.93 7.03
N GLU A 263 10.24 -7.69 7.48
CA GLU A 263 9.14 -7.00 8.15
C GLU A 263 8.80 -5.69 7.43
N PRO A 264 7.96 -5.76 6.38
CA PRO A 264 7.62 -4.61 5.54
C PRO A 264 7.24 -3.33 6.30
N PRO A 265 7.61 -2.14 5.78
CA PRO A 265 7.07 -0.88 6.28
C PRO A 265 5.56 -0.82 6.04
N THR A 266 4.84 -0.24 7.00
CA THR A 266 3.39 -0.02 6.94
C THR A 266 3.08 1.46 6.74
N VAL A 267 1.83 1.78 6.38
CA VAL A 267 1.34 3.18 6.35
C VAL A 267 1.57 3.88 7.70
N HIS A 268 1.46 3.15 8.82
CA HIS A 268 1.71 3.71 10.14
C HIS A 268 3.19 4.04 10.40
N ASP A 269 4.12 3.27 9.81
CA ASP A 269 5.54 3.55 9.93
C ASP A 269 5.91 4.82 9.12
N PHE A 270 5.35 4.99 7.91
CA PHE A 270 5.50 6.22 7.11
C PHE A 270 4.84 7.43 7.78
N ARG A 271 3.64 7.23 8.36
CA ARG A 271 2.96 8.27 9.11
C ARG A 271 3.76 8.74 10.33
N ALA A 272 4.40 7.81 11.04
CA ALA A 272 5.24 8.16 12.19
C ALA A 272 6.45 9.01 11.76
N GLU A 273 7.12 8.62 10.66
CA GLU A 273 8.18 9.42 10.03
C GLU A 273 7.68 10.83 9.67
N GLY A 274 6.58 10.91 8.93
CA GLY A 274 6.06 12.20 8.46
C GLY A 274 5.65 13.14 9.59
N LEU A 275 5.14 12.60 10.71
CA LEU A 275 4.83 13.42 11.89
C LEU A 275 6.10 13.95 12.58
N ILE A 276 7.19 13.17 12.62
CA ILE A 276 8.49 13.66 13.12
C ILE A 276 9.03 14.78 12.22
N LEU A 277 9.00 14.57 10.89
CA LEU A 277 9.45 15.58 9.94
C LEU A 277 8.57 16.84 10.02
N THR A 278 7.27 16.69 10.28
CA THR A 278 6.39 17.85 10.50
C THR A 278 6.74 18.57 11.79
N ASP A 279 6.99 17.86 12.89
CA ASP A 279 7.41 18.42 14.18
C ASP A 279 8.72 19.20 14.09
N ARG A 280 9.65 18.73 13.25
CA ARG A 280 10.96 19.36 13.02
C ARG A 280 10.87 20.65 12.21
N ASN A 281 9.95 20.71 11.24
CA ASN A 281 9.88 21.80 10.25
C ASN A 281 8.72 22.79 10.47
N TYR A 282 7.75 22.44 11.31
CA TYR A 282 6.53 23.23 11.53
C TYR A 282 6.15 23.27 13.01
N SER A 283 5.20 24.14 13.36
CA SER A 283 4.69 24.24 14.73
C SER A 283 3.94 22.98 15.17
N GLN A 284 3.84 22.80 16.49
CA GLN A 284 3.02 21.74 17.11
C GLN A 284 1.57 21.76 16.59
N ASP A 285 0.97 22.94 16.44
CA ASP A 285 -0.41 23.08 15.95
C ASP A 285 -0.55 22.59 14.50
N THR A 286 0.43 22.91 13.65
CA THR A 286 0.48 22.39 12.28
C THR A 286 0.61 20.87 12.29
N ARG A 287 1.50 20.31 13.13
CA ARG A 287 1.61 18.85 13.30
C ARG A 287 0.30 18.21 13.78
N MET A 288 -0.39 18.85 14.71
CA MET A 288 -1.68 18.37 15.24
C MET A 288 -2.76 18.36 14.15
N LYS A 289 -2.86 19.43 13.34
CA LYS A 289 -3.76 19.49 12.19
C LYS A 289 -3.39 18.45 11.12
N GLN A 290 -2.12 18.37 10.75
CA GLN A 290 -1.59 17.37 9.81
C GLN A 290 -1.93 15.94 10.26
N GLY A 291 -1.75 15.65 11.56
CA GLY A 291 -2.06 14.36 12.15
C GLY A 291 -3.56 14.13 12.42
N GLY A 292 -4.43 15.13 12.31
CA GLY A 292 -5.81 15.04 12.81
C GLY A 292 -5.84 14.63 14.29
N GLN A 293 -5.01 15.27 15.12
CA GLN A 293 -4.87 15.04 16.56
C GLN A 293 -5.46 16.22 17.32
N ARG A 294 -6.26 15.94 18.37
CA ARG A 294 -6.79 16.97 19.29
C ARG A 294 -5.93 17.17 20.53
N ASP A 295 -5.19 16.14 20.92
CA ASP A 295 -4.32 16.15 22.10
C ASP A 295 -2.85 16.02 21.66
N PRO A 296 -1.98 16.97 22.04
CA PRO A 296 -0.56 16.91 21.70
C PRO A 296 0.16 15.69 22.30
N ALA A 297 -0.30 15.15 23.43
CA ALA A 297 0.30 13.98 24.07
C ALA A 297 0.25 12.73 23.17
N VAL A 298 -0.74 12.63 22.28
CA VAL A 298 -0.89 11.53 21.33
C VAL A 298 0.37 11.34 20.48
N TYR A 299 1.03 12.42 20.08
CA TYR A 299 2.28 12.32 19.33
C TYR A 299 3.42 11.78 20.19
N ARG A 300 3.67 12.41 21.34
CA ARG A 300 4.72 11.99 22.27
C ARG A 300 4.58 10.51 22.63
N ASP A 301 3.37 10.06 22.92
CA ASP A 301 3.15 8.73 23.48
C ASP A 301 3.09 7.63 22.40
N HIS A 302 2.80 7.96 21.14
CA HIS A 302 2.59 6.96 20.08
C HIS A 302 3.49 7.07 18.84
N TYR A 303 4.07 8.23 18.56
CA TYR A 303 4.75 8.54 17.30
C TYR A 303 6.17 9.10 17.50
N ALA A 304 6.41 9.90 18.53
CA ALA A 304 7.74 10.43 18.82
C ALA A 304 8.75 9.30 18.97
N ALA A 305 9.95 9.51 18.42
CA ALA A 305 11.00 8.51 18.49
C ALA A 305 11.69 8.52 19.84
N ASN A 306 12.09 7.32 20.29
CA ASN A 306 12.87 7.18 21.53
C ASN A 306 14.26 7.81 21.40
N ASN A 307 14.81 7.87 20.18
CA ASN A 307 15.96 8.72 19.90
C ASN A 307 15.45 10.15 19.68
N ALA A 308 15.81 11.07 20.56
CA ALA A 308 15.31 12.45 20.54
C ALA A 308 15.74 13.27 19.31
N GLY A 309 16.50 12.70 18.37
CA GLY A 309 17.05 13.42 17.23
C GLY A 309 18.14 14.43 17.60
N VAL A 310 18.57 14.44 18.86
CA VAL A 310 19.60 15.35 19.39
C VAL A 310 20.97 14.74 19.14
N ASP A 311 21.87 15.54 18.58
CA ASP A 311 23.29 15.23 18.54
C ASP A 311 23.93 15.53 19.90
N GLY A 312 23.81 14.57 20.81
CA GLY A 312 24.36 14.70 22.17
C GLY A 312 25.89 14.83 22.19
N GLN A 313 26.59 14.34 21.15
CA GLN A 313 28.03 14.50 21.06
C GLN A 313 28.38 15.95 20.75
N ALA A 314 27.80 16.53 19.70
CA ALA A 314 28.01 17.94 19.34
C ALA A 314 27.60 18.88 20.48
N THR A 315 26.47 18.61 21.13
CA THR A 315 26.01 19.41 22.27
C THR A 315 26.99 19.37 23.45
N PHE A 316 27.54 18.19 23.77
CA PHE A 316 28.49 18.05 24.87
C PHE A 316 29.84 18.75 24.58
N PHE A 317 30.30 18.71 23.34
CA PHE A 317 31.56 19.36 22.92
C PHE A 317 31.40 20.82 22.51
N HIS A 318 30.19 21.39 22.61
CA HIS A 318 29.86 22.74 22.13
C HIS A 318 30.20 22.95 20.65
N ASP A 319 30.07 21.89 19.84
CA ASP A 319 30.27 21.97 18.40
C ASP A 319 29.21 22.89 17.77
N LYS A 320 29.63 23.65 16.76
CA LYS A 320 28.72 24.55 16.03
C LYS A 320 27.75 23.79 15.13
N ASP A 321 28.18 22.64 14.62
CA ASP A 321 27.39 21.81 13.71
C ASP A 321 26.83 20.60 14.46
N HIS A 322 25.54 20.32 14.28
CA HIS A 322 24.84 19.23 14.95
C HIS A 322 24.33 18.23 13.91
N ARG A 323 24.87 17.01 13.95
CA ARG A 323 24.64 15.92 12.99
C ARG A 323 23.36 15.14 13.29
N THR A 324 22.21 15.79 13.08
CA THR A 324 20.89 15.16 13.26
C THR A 324 20.63 14.01 12.28
N ASP A 325 21.38 13.93 11.18
CA ASP A 325 21.31 12.86 10.17
C ASP A 325 21.71 11.49 10.74
N ILE A 326 22.58 11.45 11.76
CA ILE A 326 22.97 10.18 12.41
C ILE A 326 21.78 9.55 13.12
N ALA A 327 20.97 10.35 13.83
CA ALA A 327 19.76 9.86 14.48
C ALA A 327 18.73 9.36 13.45
N ASP A 328 18.62 10.05 12.31
CA ASP A 328 17.75 9.65 11.20
C ASP A 328 18.20 8.33 10.56
N LEU A 329 19.51 8.09 10.48
CA LEU A 329 20.08 6.82 10.03
C LEU A 329 19.67 5.66 10.94
N PHE A 330 19.92 5.76 12.24
CA PHE A 330 19.55 4.69 13.19
C PHE A 330 18.05 4.41 13.21
N ARG A 331 17.24 5.46 13.08
CA ARG A 331 15.79 5.35 12.96
C ARG A 331 15.38 4.60 11.69
N SER A 332 16.06 4.86 10.58
CA SER A 332 15.86 4.13 9.33
C SER A 332 16.26 2.65 9.43
N LEU A 333 17.27 2.30 10.24
CA LEU A 333 17.72 0.92 10.45
C LEU A 333 16.71 0.05 11.22
N LEU A 334 15.68 0.63 11.84
CA LEU A 334 14.60 -0.11 12.51
C LEU A 334 13.74 -0.93 11.53
N ILE A 335 13.82 -0.66 10.23
CA ILE A 335 13.17 -1.45 9.18
C ILE A 335 14.27 -2.05 8.31
N THR A 336 14.66 -3.28 8.63
CA THR A 336 15.80 -3.93 7.99
C THR A 336 15.44 -4.48 6.61
N ARG A 337 16.35 -4.26 5.65
CA ARG A 337 16.21 -4.75 4.28
C ARG A 337 17.25 -5.81 3.98
N ASN A 338 16.79 -6.95 3.48
CA ASN A 338 17.61 -7.94 2.80
C ASN A 338 17.24 -7.94 1.31
N PRO A 339 18.07 -7.36 0.42
CA PRO A 339 17.78 -7.34 -1.01
C PRO A 339 17.57 -8.74 -1.61
N GLU A 340 18.15 -9.78 -1.03
CA GLU A 340 18.04 -11.17 -1.51
C GLU A 340 17.01 -11.98 -0.70
N LEU A 341 16.08 -11.31 0.00
CA LEU A 341 15.04 -11.98 0.77
C LEU A 341 14.33 -13.03 -0.08
N TRP A 342 14.28 -14.27 0.42
CA TRP A 342 13.63 -15.36 -0.30
C TRP A 342 12.14 -15.08 -0.51
N GLN A 343 11.66 -15.17 -1.76
CA GLN A 343 10.25 -14.96 -2.08
C GLN A 343 9.41 -16.24 -2.07
N SER A 344 10.08 -17.39 -2.08
CA SER A 344 9.48 -18.73 -1.98
C SER A 344 10.31 -19.60 -1.04
N LEU A 345 9.73 -20.69 -0.56
CA LEU A 345 10.48 -21.68 0.22
C LEU A 345 11.65 -22.24 -0.60
N PRO A 346 12.85 -22.39 -0.01
CA PRO A 346 13.91 -23.21 -0.59
C PRO A 346 13.39 -24.62 -0.90
N ALA A 347 13.89 -25.23 -1.98
CA ALA A 347 13.40 -26.52 -2.47
C ALA A 347 13.48 -27.63 -1.41
N GLU A 348 14.59 -27.68 -0.67
CA GLU A 348 14.79 -28.61 0.45
C GLU A 348 13.73 -28.43 1.54
N LYS A 349 13.56 -27.20 2.04
CA LYS A 349 12.54 -26.88 3.07
C LYS A 349 11.12 -27.10 2.61
N ARG A 350 10.86 -26.91 1.31
CA ARG A 350 9.59 -27.27 0.70
C ARG A 350 9.36 -28.78 0.72
N HIS A 351 10.38 -29.55 0.34
CA HIS A 351 10.30 -31.02 0.36
C HIS A 351 10.07 -31.55 1.79
N GLU A 352 10.83 -31.05 2.78
CA GLU A 352 10.63 -31.38 4.20
C GLU A 352 9.18 -31.11 4.65
N LEU A 353 8.63 -29.95 4.29
CA LEU A 353 7.25 -29.59 4.63
C LEU A 353 6.24 -30.53 3.94
N GLU A 354 6.45 -30.83 2.66
CA GLU A 354 5.62 -31.76 1.88
C GLU A 354 5.68 -33.20 2.45
N GLN A 355 6.75 -33.58 3.14
CA GLN A 355 6.87 -34.88 3.82
C GLN A 355 6.21 -34.93 5.20
N SER A 356 5.87 -33.78 5.81
CA SER A 356 5.26 -33.72 7.14
C SER A 356 3.88 -34.37 7.18
N ALA A 357 3.53 -34.97 8.33
CA ALA A 357 2.25 -35.66 8.51
C ALA A 357 1.04 -34.72 8.29
N GLU A 358 1.11 -33.48 8.79
CA GLU A 358 0.04 -32.50 8.62
C GLU A 358 -0.16 -32.11 7.15
N PHE A 359 0.92 -31.91 6.40
CA PHE A 359 0.82 -31.54 4.98
C PHE A 359 0.27 -32.70 4.15
N LYS A 360 0.73 -33.94 4.40
CA LYS A 360 0.21 -35.16 3.75
C LYS A 360 -1.26 -35.40 4.05
N ASP A 361 -1.69 -35.21 5.30
CA ASP A 361 -3.09 -35.30 5.71
C ASP A 361 -3.98 -34.29 4.96
N ILE A 362 -3.52 -33.03 4.85
CA ILE A 362 -4.24 -32.02 4.07
C ILE A 362 -4.32 -32.41 2.58
N GLU A 363 -3.24 -32.94 2.00
CA GLU A 363 -3.26 -33.38 0.60
C GLU A 363 -4.17 -34.59 0.36
N ALA A 364 -4.16 -35.58 1.26
CA ALA A 364 -5.07 -36.72 1.19
C ALA A 364 -6.53 -36.25 1.25
N LYS A 365 -6.88 -35.41 2.24
CA LYS A 365 -8.23 -34.83 2.36
C LYS A 365 -8.63 -34.01 1.13
N LEU A 366 -7.70 -33.33 0.48
CA LEU A 366 -7.97 -32.59 -0.76
C LEU A 366 -8.23 -33.50 -1.97
N LYS A 367 -7.64 -34.69 -2.00
CA LYS A 367 -7.88 -35.71 -3.05
C LYS A 367 -9.22 -36.42 -2.85
N ASP A 368 -9.60 -36.68 -1.60
CA ASP A 368 -10.84 -37.41 -1.27
C ASP A 368 -12.11 -36.55 -1.38
N LEU A 369 -11.98 -35.23 -1.47
CA LEU A 369 -13.12 -34.32 -1.60
C LEU A 369 -13.71 -34.33 -3.03
N SER A 370 -15.00 -34.64 -3.12
CA SER A 370 -15.79 -34.53 -4.35
C SER A 370 -15.82 -33.08 -4.87
N LEU A 371 -15.84 -32.92 -6.20
CA LEU A 371 -15.79 -31.62 -6.87
C LEU A 371 -17.16 -30.89 -6.91
N ASP A 372 -18.26 -31.63 -6.78
CA ASP A 372 -19.58 -31.13 -7.16
C ASP A 372 -20.44 -30.59 -6.00
N ASP A 373 -20.10 -30.92 -4.75
CA ASP A 373 -20.87 -30.53 -3.57
C ASP A 373 -20.42 -29.20 -2.95
N ALA A 374 -21.37 -28.37 -2.50
CA ALA A 374 -21.13 -27.05 -1.93
C ALA A 374 -20.40 -27.09 -0.57
N LEU A 375 -20.70 -28.08 0.27
CA LEU A 375 -19.97 -28.32 1.52
C LEU A 375 -18.52 -28.73 1.23
N SER A 376 -18.34 -29.60 0.24
CA SER A 376 -17.03 -30.03 -0.25
C SER A 376 -16.20 -28.87 -0.81
N LYS A 377 -16.83 -27.91 -1.52
CA LYS A 377 -16.17 -26.67 -1.99
C LYS A 377 -15.69 -25.78 -0.85
N ASN A 378 -16.48 -25.60 0.21
CA ASN A 378 -16.07 -24.84 1.40
C ASN A 378 -14.93 -25.53 2.13
N LYS A 379 -15.02 -26.85 2.31
CA LYS A 379 -13.95 -27.61 2.97
C LYS A 379 -12.65 -27.58 2.18
N ARG A 380 -12.73 -27.66 0.85
CA ARG A 380 -11.57 -27.51 -0.05
C ARG A 380 -10.90 -26.14 0.11
N LYS A 381 -11.68 -25.05 0.18
CA LYS A 381 -11.15 -23.69 0.42
C LYS A 381 -10.42 -23.58 1.75
N GLU A 382 -10.99 -24.16 2.82
CA GLU A 382 -10.39 -24.18 4.16
C GLU A 382 -9.05 -24.94 4.17
N LEU A 383 -9.02 -26.16 3.60
CA LEU A 383 -7.82 -26.98 3.49
C LEU A 383 -6.72 -26.29 2.65
N GLN A 384 -7.09 -25.66 1.53
CA GLN A 384 -6.15 -24.87 0.74
C GLN A 384 -5.64 -23.64 1.51
N ALA A 385 -6.47 -22.99 2.31
CA ALA A 385 -6.04 -21.89 3.18
C ALA A 385 -5.04 -22.39 4.24
N ARG A 386 -5.30 -23.54 4.87
CA ARG A 386 -4.38 -24.17 5.82
C ARG A 386 -3.05 -24.56 5.17
N LYS A 387 -3.09 -25.17 3.97
CA LYS A 387 -1.89 -25.48 3.17
C LYS A 387 -1.05 -24.22 2.90
N ARG A 388 -1.70 -23.13 2.46
CA ARG A 388 -1.03 -21.84 2.23
C ARG A 388 -0.46 -21.24 3.51
N LYS A 389 -1.14 -21.41 4.66
CA LYS A 389 -0.67 -20.97 5.97
C LYS A 389 0.63 -21.67 6.34
N LEU A 390 0.68 -23.01 6.25
CA LEU A 390 1.88 -23.80 6.51
C LEU A 390 3.08 -23.36 5.66
N ILE A 391 2.87 -23.18 4.35
CA ILE A 391 3.92 -22.68 3.43
C ILE A 391 4.39 -21.29 3.86
N SER A 392 3.47 -20.40 4.19
CA SER A 392 3.78 -19.01 4.57
C SER A 392 4.54 -18.94 5.89
N GLU A 393 4.21 -19.80 6.86
CA GLU A 393 4.88 -19.90 8.16
C GLU A 393 6.27 -20.51 8.04
N ALA A 394 6.43 -21.57 7.26
CA ALA A 394 7.74 -22.13 6.95
C ALA A 394 8.61 -21.08 6.24
N LEU A 395 8.07 -20.37 5.24
CA LEU A 395 8.81 -19.31 4.54
C LEU A 395 9.22 -18.18 5.50
N ARG A 396 8.32 -17.80 6.41
CA ARG A 396 8.61 -16.79 7.44
C ARG A 396 9.79 -17.22 8.32
N ARG A 397 9.83 -18.49 8.78
CA ARG A 397 10.95 -19.02 9.57
C ARG A 397 12.26 -18.97 8.78
N CYS A 398 12.26 -19.50 7.56
CA CYS A 398 13.44 -19.47 6.68
C CYS A 398 13.97 -18.05 6.42
N ARG A 399 13.07 -17.06 6.28
CA ARG A 399 13.47 -15.65 6.11
C ARG A 399 14.07 -15.05 7.38
N GLY A 400 13.57 -15.44 8.56
CA GLY A 400 14.12 -14.99 9.84
C GLY A 400 15.53 -15.53 10.10
N GLU A 401 15.81 -16.74 9.62
CA GLU A 401 17.12 -17.39 9.70
C GLU A 401 18.06 -17.00 8.55
N GLN A 402 17.56 -16.31 7.52
CA GLN A 402 18.33 -15.99 6.33
C GLN A 402 19.50 -15.05 6.67
N PRO A 403 20.76 -15.41 6.33
CA PRO A 403 21.90 -14.56 6.61
C PRO A 403 21.81 -13.22 5.87
N THR A 404 21.98 -12.13 6.60
CA THR A 404 22.07 -10.77 6.06
C THR A 404 23.54 -10.39 5.89
N ARG A 405 24.27 -11.11 5.02
CA ARG A 405 25.68 -10.77 4.75
C ARG A 405 25.76 -9.50 3.90
N ALA A 406 26.61 -8.55 4.29
CA ALA A 406 26.98 -7.44 3.43
C ALA A 406 27.58 -7.99 2.12
N ALA A 407 27.11 -7.51 0.98
CA ALA A 407 27.66 -7.91 -0.29
C ALA A 407 29.10 -7.41 -0.42
N SER A 408 30.04 -8.27 -0.83
CA SER A 408 31.36 -7.80 -1.24
C SER A 408 31.23 -6.97 -2.53
N LYS A 409 32.22 -6.10 -2.83
CA LYS A 409 32.22 -5.33 -4.09
C LYS A 409 32.18 -6.23 -5.34
N VAL A 410 32.76 -7.42 -5.27
CA VAL A 410 32.75 -8.43 -6.35
C VAL A 410 31.36 -9.04 -6.52
N ASP A 411 30.58 -9.14 -5.44
CA ASP A 411 29.21 -9.62 -5.52
C ASP A 411 28.26 -8.60 -6.15
N ALA A 412 28.55 -7.30 -6.14
CA ALA A 412 27.58 -6.25 -6.50
C ALA A 412 27.11 -6.31 -7.97
N TYR A 413 28.04 -6.56 -8.91
CA TYR A 413 27.73 -6.70 -10.34
C TYR A 413 26.92 -7.98 -10.63
N THR A 414 27.28 -9.09 -9.97
CA THR A 414 26.55 -10.36 -10.07
C THR A 414 25.18 -10.27 -9.37
N LYS A 415 25.08 -9.51 -8.26
CA LYS A 415 23.87 -9.37 -7.42
C LYS A 415 22.78 -8.48 -8.01
N GLU A 416 23.12 -7.51 -8.85
CA GLU A 416 22.13 -6.80 -9.67
C GLU A 416 21.32 -7.77 -10.55
N CYS A 417 21.87 -8.96 -10.82
CA CYS A 417 21.25 -10.03 -11.61
C CYS A 417 20.81 -11.29 -10.83
N THR A 418 21.01 -11.44 -9.51
CA THR A 418 20.82 -12.76 -8.85
C THR A 418 19.50 -12.99 -8.12
N GLY A 419 18.73 -11.95 -7.79
CA GLY A 419 17.40 -12.17 -7.24
C GLY A 419 16.53 -12.80 -8.33
N ARG A 420 16.35 -14.14 -8.35
CA ARG A 420 15.56 -14.88 -9.36
C ARG A 420 14.29 -14.10 -9.73
N HIS A 421 13.60 -13.59 -8.73
CA HIS A 421 12.38 -12.79 -8.86
C HIS A 421 12.56 -11.42 -9.52
N ARG A 422 13.63 -10.68 -9.23
CA ARG A 422 13.98 -9.43 -9.93
C ARG A 422 14.29 -9.70 -11.40
N THR A 423 14.95 -10.83 -11.70
CA THR A 423 15.20 -11.24 -13.08
C THR A 423 13.94 -11.66 -13.82
N ILE A 424 12.89 -12.14 -13.15
CA ILE A 424 11.64 -12.53 -13.82
C ILE A 424 11.05 -11.34 -14.55
N PHE A 425 10.92 -10.19 -13.88
CA PHE A 425 10.41 -8.99 -14.55
C PHE A 425 11.33 -8.59 -15.70
N GLN A 426 12.65 -8.54 -15.51
CA GLN A 426 13.59 -8.19 -16.59
C GLN A 426 13.50 -9.14 -17.80
N ARG A 427 13.24 -10.43 -17.58
CA ARG A 427 13.07 -11.42 -18.66
C ARG A 427 11.72 -11.29 -19.38
N ALA A 428 10.67 -10.92 -18.64
CA ALA A 428 9.29 -10.89 -19.13
C ALA A 428 8.81 -9.50 -19.58
N ARG A 429 9.48 -8.40 -19.20
CA ARG A 429 9.02 -7.01 -19.46
C ARG A 429 8.82 -6.70 -20.94
N LYS A 430 9.56 -7.36 -21.84
CA LYS A 430 9.34 -7.27 -23.29
C LYS A 430 7.95 -7.72 -23.76
N LEU A 431 7.23 -8.51 -22.96
CA LEU A 431 5.83 -8.92 -23.20
C LEU A 431 4.83 -7.89 -22.66
N MET A 432 5.32 -6.87 -21.96
CA MET A 432 4.56 -5.83 -21.26
C MET A 432 5.13 -4.45 -21.66
N PRO A 433 5.01 -4.04 -22.93
CA PRO A 433 5.78 -2.92 -23.49
C PRO A 433 5.59 -1.59 -22.73
N VAL A 434 4.38 -1.30 -22.26
CA VAL A 434 4.12 -0.10 -21.44
C VAL A 434 4.88 -0.14 -20.12
N ARG A 435 4.87 -1.29 -19.44
CA ARG A 435 5.62 -1.47 -18.20
C ARG A 435 7.13 -1.46 -18.42
N ASP A 436 7.58 -1.95 -19.58
CA ASP A 436 8.98 -1.88 -19.99
C ASP A 436 9.43 -0.42 -20.10
N ARG A 437 8.67 0.43 -20.81
CA ARG A 437 8.98 1.87 -20.89
C ARG A 437 8.99 2.53 -19.51
N LEU A 438 7.91 2.34 -18.74
CA LEU A 438 7.76 2.92 -17.39
C LEU A 438 8.87 2.50 -16.43
N ALA A 439 9.39 1.27 -16.52
CA ALA A 439 10.45 0.79 -15.65
C ALA A 439 11.77 1.57 -15.78
N SER A 440 11.97 2.27 -16.91
CA SER A 440 13.11 3.15 -17.13
C SER A 440 12.72 4.62 -16.96
N SER A 441 11.63 5.05 -17.59
CA SER A 441 11.25 6.46 -17.69
C SER A 441 10.76 7.06 -16.36
N MET A 442 10.15 6.27 -15.49
CA MET A 442 9.69 6.72 -14.16
C MET A 442 10.82 7.21 -13.25
N PHE A 443 12.08 6.84 -13.52
CA PHE A 443 13.25 7.20 -12.72
C PHE A 443 14.00 8.43 -13.24
N ILE A 444 13.54 9.01 -14.33
CA ILE A 444 14.11 10.24 -14.89
C ILE A 444 13.63 11.43 -14.05
N GLU A 445 14.55 12.34 -13.73
CA GLU A 445 14.22 13.63 -13.11
C GLU A 445 13.69 14.58 -14.18
N ALA A 446 12.39 14.84 -14.15
CA ALA A 446 11.73 15.67 -15.13
C ALA A 446 10.42 16.26 -14.58
N THR A 447 9.93 17.32 -15.22
CA THR A 447 8.60 17.88 -14.95
C THR A 447 7.54 17.13 -15.78
N ILE A 448 6.28 17.16 -15.34
CA ILE A 448 5.18 16.53 -16.08
C ILE A 448 5.04 17.11 -17.50
N ARG A 449 5.32 18.41 -17.67
CA ARG A 449 5.19 19.14 -18.94
C ARG A 449 6.36 18.92 -19.92
N SER A 450 7.46 18.30 -19.49
CA SER A 450 8.55 17.92 -20.39
C SER A 450 8.13 16.81 -21.36
N ASP A 451 8.85 16.62 -22.47
CA ASP A 451 8.56 15.54 -23.42
C ASP A 451 8.59 14.16 -22.77
N VAL A 452 9.56 13.93 -21.86
CA VAL A 452 9.64 12.70 -21.07
C VAL A 452 8.45 12.58 -20.13
N GLY A 453 8.10 13.64 -19.40
CA GLY A 453 6.96 13.66 -18.48
C GLY A 453 5.63 13.37 -19.19
N LYS A 454 5.43 13.95 -20.37
CA LYS A 454 4.27 13.70 -21.26
C LYS A 454 4.21 12.25 -21.70
N ALA A 455 5.33 11.69 -22.16
CA ALA A 455 5.41 10.28 -22.57
C ALA A 455 5.10 9.33 -21.40
N VAL A 456 5.61 9.62 -20.20
CA VAL A 456 5.29 8.83 -19.00
C VAL A 456 3.82 8.95 -18.61
N LEU A 457 3.24 10.14 -18.71
CA LEU A 457 1.81 10.35 -18.44
C LEU A 457 0.94 9.54 -19.42
N GLN A 458 1.29 9.53 -20.71
CA GLN A 458 0.66 8.70 -21.74
C GLN A 458 0.77 7.21 -21.39
N ASP A 459 1.97 6.72 -21.04
CA ASP A 459 2.20 5.33 -20.65
C ASP A 459 1.39 4.94 -19.40
N LEU A 460 1.24 5.83 -18.42
CA LEU A 460 0.43 5.59 -17.23
C LEU A 460 -1.06 5.49 -17.56
N ILE A 461 -1.57 6.33 -18.46
CA ILE A 461 -2.96 6.28 -18.94
C ILE A 461 -3.19 4.99 -19.74
N GLU A 462 -2.28 4.64 -20.65
CA GLU A 462 -2.34 3.39 -21.41
C GLU A 462 -2.37 2.19 -20.46
N LEU A 463 -1.46 2.14 -19.48
CA LEU A 463 -1.45 1.08 -18.46
C LEU A 463 -2.74 1.06 -17.64
N TYR A 464 -3.33 2.22 -17.35
CA TYR A 464 -4.58 2.30 -16.59
C TYR A 464 -5.77 1.73 -17.38
N LEU A 465 -5.80 1.92 -18.69
CA LEU A 465 -6.89 1.47 -19.56
C LEU A 465 -6.72 0.01 -20.03
N GLN A 466 -5.55 -0.60 -19.84
CA GLN A 466 -5.31 -2.00 -20.20
C GLN A 466 -6.13 -2.97 -19.35
N GLU A 467 -6.68 -4.00 -20.00
CA GLU A 467 -7.40 -5.09 -19.34
C GLU A 467 -6.46 -6.16 -18.75
N GLU A 468 -5.37 -6.48 -19.44
CA GLU A 468 -4.38 -7.48 -19.02
C GLU A 468 -2.97 -6.90 -18.94
N GLU A 469 -2.18 -7.37 -17.97
CA GLU A 469 -0.77 -6.95 -17.79
C GLU A 469 0.12 -7.39 -18.97
N VAL A 470 -0.20 -8.52 -19.62
CA VAL A 470 0.54 -9.05 -20.77
C VAL A 470 -0.28 -8.80 -22.05
N ALA A 471 -0.01 -7.66 -22.69
CA ALA A 471 -0.69 -7.27 -23.92
C ALA A 471 -0.09 -7.89 -25.19
N PHE A 472 1.18 -8.33 -25.16
CA PHE A 472 1.89 -8.82 -26.33
C PHE A 472 2.44 -10.24 -26.11
N ARG A 473 2.07 -11.16 -27.02
CA ARG A 473 2.53 -12.55 -27.01
C ARG A 473 3.13 -12.89 -28.39
N PRO A 474 4.44 -12.72 -28.59
CA PRO A 474 5.08 -13.03 -29.86
C PRO A 474 4.78 -14.45 -30.31
N GLY A 475 4.32 -14.63 -31.54
CA GLY A 475 3.95 -15.91 -32.14
C GLY A 475 2.55 -16.42 -31.77
N LEU A 476 1.80 -15.70 -30.93
CA LEU A 476 0.41 -16.00 -30.57
C LEU A 476 -0.53 -14.84 -30.93
N GLU A 477 -0.09 -13.94 -31.81
CA GLU A 477 -0.93 -12.88 -32.33
C GLU A 477 -2.11 -13.49 -33.13
N LEU A 478 -3.29 -12.86 -33.06
CA LEU A 478 -4.53 -13.42 -33.62
C LEU A 478 -4.44 -13.67 -35.13
N ASP A 479 -3.66 -12.86 -35.85
CA ASP A 479 -3.37 -12.96 -37.27
C ASP A 479 -2.40 -14.11 -37.62
N LYS A 480 -1.61 -14.58 -36.65
CA LYS A 480 -0.69 -15.73 -36.79
C LYS A 480 -1.27 -17.02 -36.20
N CYS A 481 -2.44 -16.95 -35.57
CA CYS A 481 -3.10 -18.08 -34.94
C CYS A 481 -3.88 -18.89 -35.97
N HIS A 482 -3.47 -20.14 -36.21
CA HIS A 482 -4.17 -21.07 -37.12
C HIS A 482 -5.40 -21.73 -36.50
N CYS A 483 -5.81 -21.34 -35.28
CA CYS A 483 -6.97 -21.91 -34.61
C CYS A 483 -8.28 -21.44 -35.27
N PRO A 484 -9.28 -22.32 -35.44
CA PRO A 484 -10.58 -21.94 -35.97
C PRO A 484 -11.27 -20.89 -35.08
N LYS A 485 -11.76 -19.81 -35.69
CA LYS A 485 -12.39 -18.66 -35.01
C LYS A 485 -13.63 -19.02 -34.17
N THR A 486 -14.16 -20.24 -34.28
CA THR A 486 -15.38 -20.71 -33.61
C THR A 486 -15.16 -21.20 -32.17
N GLY A 487 -13.92 -21.24 -31.66
CA GLY A 487 -13.60 -21.77 -30.31
C GLY A 487 -13.31 -20.75 -29.21
N PHE A 488 -13.31 -19.44 -29.49
CA PHE A 488 -12.77 -18.40 -28.57
C PHE A 488 -13.63 -18.08 -27.34
N THR A 489 -14.82 -18.69 -27.18
CA THR A 489 -15.74 -18.42 -26.06
C THR A 489 -15.55 -19.30 -24.83
N ARG A 490 -14.58 -20.21 -24.81
CA ARG A 490 -14.22 -20.88 -23.55
C ARG A 490 -13.46 -19.91 -22.66
N LYS A 491 -14.16 -19.29 -21.70
CA LYS A 491 -13.54 -18.77 -20.47
C LYS A 491 -12.65 -19.88 -19.93
N ILE A 492 -11.33 -19.69 -19.95
CA ILE A 492 -10.40 -20.57 -19.26
C ILE A 492 -10.74 -20.42 -17.79
N ASP A 493 -11.47 -21.39 -17.25
CA ASP A 493 -11.68 -21.49 -15.82
C ASP A 493 -10.31 -21.78 -15.21
N ARG A 494 -9.72 -20.79 -14.52
CA ARG A 494 -8.35 -20.89 -13.97
C ARG A 494 -8.21 -22.00 -12.91
N TYR A 495 -9.27 -22.76 -12.67
CA TYR A 495 -9.36 -23.88 -11.73
C TYR A 495 -9.72 -25.23 -12.37
N ALA A 496 -9.86 -25.33 -13.69
CA ALA A 496 -10.09 -26.61 -14.34
C ALA A 496 -8.78 -27.44 -14.39
N THR A 497 -8.71 -28.50 -13.61
CA THR A 497 -7.70 -29.56 -13.77
C THR A 497 -7.88 -30.24 -15.13
N PRO A 498 -6.80 -30.70 -15.79
CA PRO A 498 -6.92 -31.41 -17.05
C PRO A 498 -7.73 -32.68 -16.85
N SER A 499 -8.70 -32.92 -17.74
CA SER A 499 -9.34 -34.23 -17.86
C SER A 499 -8.26 -35.26 -18.13
N ALA A 500 -8.21 -36.31 -17.31
CA ALA A 500 -7.42 -37.50 -17.60
C ALA A 500 -7.86 -38.03 -18.97
N VAL A 501 -6.93 -38.10 -19.91
CA VAL A 501 -7.09 -38.85 -21.15
C VAL A 501 -6.75 -40.31 -20.80
N HIS A 502 -7.64 -41.20 -21.21
CA HIS A 502 -7.79 -42.62 -20.87
C HIS A 502 -6.50 -43.43 -20.67
#